data_AF-A0A015IZ05-F1
#
_entry.id   AF-A0A015IZ05-F1
#
_cell.length_a   1.000
_cell.length_b   1.000
_cell.length_c   1.000
_cell.angle_alpha   90.00
_cell.angle_beta   90.00
_cell.angle_gamma   90.00
#
_symmetry.space_group_name_H-M   'P 1'
#
loop_
_entity.id
_entity.type
_entity.pdbx_description
1 polymer ?
#
loop_
_entity_poly.entity_id
_entity_poly.type
_entity_poly.pdbx_seq_one_letter_code
_entity_poly.pdbx_strand_id
1 'polypeptide(L)'
;MALFAVYLFLTGDSRALSNWTYNDNSTLAILVVLFSLLIVVYLMNLFIRLLNIAIEKDKVSYLIQKAEIIAEIELFYLLPHQRRWYAWFPEVIHYYASVDKTREKIKEMISKGEWKTEFPELKQNLLNELAIQSVDENSLQQLLKEIQSKL
;
A
#
# COMPACT_ATOMS: atom_id res chain seq x y z
N MET A 1 -36.88 8.58 -16.53
CA MET A 1 -37.76 7.44 -16.16
C MET A 1 -36.96 6.13 -16.06
N ALA A 2 -36.37 5.62 -17.15
CA ALA A 2 -35.68 4.32 -17.13
C ALA A 2 -34.43 4.26 -16.21
N LEU A 3 -33.58 5.29 -16.22
CA LEU A 3 -32.38 5.34 -15.36
C LEU A 3 -32.71 5.26 -13.86
N PHE A 4 -33.79 5.93 -13.44
CA PHE A 4 -34.25 5.93 -12.06
C PHE A 4 -34.79 4.56 -11.63
N ALA A 5 -35.51 3.87 -12.53
CA ALA A 5 -35.94 2.50 -12.28
C ALA A 5 -34.74 1.54 -12.17
N VAL A 6 -33.71 1.70 -13.00
CA VAL A 6 -32.46 0.91 -12.89
C VAL A 6 -31.75 1.17 -11.55
N TYR A 7 -31.70 2.42 -11.09
CA TYR A 7 -31.13 2.77 -9.78
C TYR A 7 -31.90 2.13 -8.62
N LEU A 8 -33.23 2.23 -8.63
CA LEU A 8 -34.09 1.58 -7.63
C LEU A 8 -33.89 0.07 -7.62
N PHE A 9 -33.83 -0.54 -8.80
CA PHE A 9 -33.55 -1.96 -8.97
C PHE A 9 -32.17 -2.37 -8.41
N LEU A 10 -31.13 -1.56 -8.66
CA LEU A 10 -29.78 -1.77 -8.10
C LEU A 10 -29.76 -1.77 -6.57
N THR A 11 -30.61 -0.93 -5.95
CA THR A 11 -30.77 -0.88 -4.49
C THR A 11 -31.68 -1.96 -3.90
N GLY A 12 -32.20 -2.87 -4.75
CA GLY A 12 -33.10 -3.95 -4.34
C GLY A 12 -34.57 -3.55 -4.22
N ASP A 13 -34.95 -2.35 -4.68
CA ASP A 13 -36.33 -1.91 -4.68
C ASP A 13 -37.09 -2.53 -5.87
N SER A 14 -37.88 -3.55 -5.57
CA SER A 14 -38.70 -4.28 -6.55
C SER A 14 -39.84 -3.43 -7.14
N ARG A 15 -40.13 -2.24 -6.57
CA ARG A 15 -41.09 -1.27 -7.14
C ARG A 15 -40.61 -0.72 -8.48
N ALA A 16 -39.32 -0.84 -8.80
CA ALA A 16 -38.80 -0.58 -10.14
C ALA A 16 -39.44 -1.45 -11.23
N LEU A 17 -39.91 -2.65 -10.86
CA LEU A 17 -40.48 -3.66 -11.76
C LEU A 17 -42.00 -3.83 -11.58
N SER A 18 -42.63 -3.15 -10.62
CA SER A 18 -44.04 -3.39 -10.26
C SER A 18 -45.05 -3.07 -11.35
N ASN A 19 -44.68 -2.20 -12.30
CA ASN A 19 -45.54 -1.86 -13.44
C ASN A 19 -45.45 -2.86 -14.59
N TRP A 20 -44.61 -3.91 -14.48
CA TRP A 20 -44.24 -4.79 -15.58
C TRP A 20 -44.66 -6.22 -15.23
N THR A 21 -45.66 -6.75 -15.93
CA THR A 21 -46.08 -8.14 -15.81
C THR A 21 -45.00 -9.05 -16.37
N TYR A 22 -44.21 -9.66 -15.47
CA TYR A 22 -43.14 -10.61 -15.79
C TYR A 22 -43.61 -11.78 -16.67
N ASN A 23 -44.92 -12.05 -16.65
CA ASN A 23 -45.57 -13.11 -17.40
C ASN A 23 -45.74 -12.82 -18.90
N ASP A 24 -45.70 -11.56 -19.34
CA ASP A 24 -46.03 -11.21 -20.73
C ASP A 24 -44.79 -11.12 -21.64
N ASN A 25 -43.58 -11.10 -21.09
CA ASN A 25 -42.34 -10.87 -21.86
C ASN A 25 -41.15 -11.69 -21.35
N SER A 26 -40.94 -12.88 -21.91
CA SER A 26 -39.83 -13.78 -21.58
C SER A 26 -38.44 -13.16 -21.77
N THR A 27 -38.26 -12.31 -22.78
CA THR A 27 -37.00 -11.60 -23.04
C THR A 27 -36.61 -10.67 -21.90
N LEU A 28 -37.58 -9.99 -21.29
CA LEU A 28 -37.35 -9.08 -20.17
C LEU A 28 -36.99 -9.85 -18.89
N ALA A 29 -37.62 -11.00 -18.67
CA ALA A 29 -37.27 -11.88 -17.57
C ALA A 29 -35.80 -12.32 -17.63
N ILE A 30 -35.37 -12.79 -18.81
CA ILE A 30 -33.97 -13.20 -19.05
C ILE A 30 -33.01 -12.03 -18.85
N LEU A 31 -33.35 -10.84 -19.38
CA LEU A 31 -32.53 -9.64 -19.21
C LEU A 31 -32.37 -9.25 -17.74
N VAL A 32 -33.44 -9.27 -16.94
CA VAL A 32 -33.41 -8.95 -15.51
C VAL A 32 -32.53 -9.93 -14.75
N VAL A 33 -32.66 -11.24 -15.02
CA VAL A 33 -31.84 -12.28 -14.38
C VAL A 33 -30.36 -12.11 -14.72
N LEU A 34 -30.02 -11.91 -16.00
CA LEU A 34 -28.65 -11.70 -16.45
C LEU A 34 -28.06 -10.40 -15.89
N PHE A 35 -28.84 -9.33 -15.89
CA PHE A 35 -28.43 -8.04 -15.36
C PHE A 35 -28.16 -8.11 -13.85
N SER A 36 -29.04 -8.73 -13.07
CA SER A 36 -28.81 -8.99 -11.65
C SER A 36 -27.54 -9.80 -11.40
N LEU A 37 -27.35 -10.89 -12.17
CA LEU A 37 -26.17 -11.75 -12.05
C LEU A 37 -24.88 -10.95 -12.30
N LEU A 38 -24.86 -10.16 -13.39
CA LEU A 38 -23.70 -9.35 -13.77
C LEU A 38 -23.41 -8.26 -12.74
N ILE A 39 -24.44 -7.56 -12.24
CA ILE A 39 -24.29 -6.51 -11.23
C ILE A 39 -23.71 -7.08 -9.95
N VAL A 40 -24.24 -8.19 -9.43
CA VAL A 40 -23.77 -8.78 -8.18
C VAL A 40 -22.32 -9.17 -8.31
N VAL A 41 -21.94 -9.88 -9.38
CA VAL A 41 -20.54 -10.29 -9.59
C VAL A 41 -19.63 -9.08 -9.80
N TYR A 42 -20.02 -8.14 -10.67
CA TYR A 42 -19.19 -6.99 -11.03
C TYR A 42 -19.02 -6.01 -9.87
N LEU A 43 -20.13 -5.58 -9.25
CA LEU A 43 -20.07 -4.61 -8.14
C LEU A 43 -19.41 -5.21 -6.92
N MET A 44 -19.68 -6.47 -6.54
CA MET A 44 -19.02 -7.06 -5.38
C MET A 44 -17.51 -7.17 -5.59
N ASN A 45 -17.05 -7.57 -6.78
CA ASN A 45 -15.63 -7.62 -7.11
C ASN A 45 -14.98 -6.22 -7.10
N LEU A 46 -15.71 -5.20 -7.57
CA LEU A 46 -15.26 -3.82 -7.53
C LEU A 46 -15.17 -3.30 -6.08
N PHE A 47 -16.20 -3.52 -5.26
CA PHE A 47 -16.24 -3.09 -3.86
C PHE A 47 -15.14 -3.77 -3.04
N ILE A 48 -14.93 -5.08 -3.21
CA ILE A 48 -13.85 -5.81 -2.53
C ILE A 48 -12.49 -5.20 -2.88
N ARG A 49 -12.24 -4.90 -4.17
CA ARG A 49 -10.99 -4.28 -4.62
C ARG A 49 -10.79 -2.88 -4.01
N LEU A 50 -11.83 -2.04 -4.02
CA LEU A 50 -11.77 -0.68 -3.48
C LEU A 50 -11.57 -0.68 -1.96
N LEU A 51 -12.30 -1.54 -1.25
CA LEU A 51 -12.15 -1.70 0.20
C LEU A 51 -10.75 -2.17 0.57
N ASN A 52 -10.18 -3.12 -0.18
CA ASN A 52 -8.81 -3.59 0.06
C ASN A 52 -7.79 -2.44 -0.02
N ILE A 53 -7.89 -1.58 -1.05
CA ILE A 53 -7.01 -0.41 -1.22
C ILE A 53 -7.22 0.60 -0.07
N ALA A 54 -8.47 0.85 0.32
CA ALA A 54 -8.77 1.78 1.41
C ALA A 54 -8.20 1.28 2.75
N ILE A 55 -8.35 -0.02 3.05
CA ILE A 55 -7.81 -0.64 4.27
C ILE A 55 -6.27 -0.58 4.30
N GLU A 56 -5.61 -0.86 3.18
CA GLU A 56 -4.14 -0.80 3.11
C GLU A 56 -3.63 0.63 3.36
N LYS A 57 -4.27 1.64 2.75
CA LYS A 57 -3.95 3.05 2.97
C LYS A 57 -4.21 3.48 4.42
N ASP A 58 -5.32 3.03 5.00
CA ASP A 58 -5.68 3.37 6.38
C ASP A 58 -4.69 2.78 7.39
N LYS A 59 -4.18 1.56 7.14
CA LYS A 59 -3.15 0.95 7.99
C LYS A 59 -1.85 1.77 8.02
N VAL A 60 -1.40 2.29 6.87
CA VAL A 60 -0.20 3.14 6.81
C VAL A 60 -0.43 4.46 7.54
N SER A 61 -1.58 5.11 7.29
CA SER A 61 -1.99 6.35 7.97
C SER A 61 -2.08 6.17 9.49
N TYR A 62 -2.66 5.05 9.95
CA TYR A 62 -2.77 4.69 11.35
C TYR A 62 -1.41 4.54 12.03
N LEU A 63 -0.45 3.88 11.37
CA LEU A 63 0.90 3.71 11.93
C LEU A 63 1.63 5.06 12.04
N ILE A 64 1.47 5.94 11.04
CA ILE A 64 2.06 7.29 11.07
C ILE A 64 1.47 8.11 12.23
N GLN A 65 0.14 8.17 12.34
CA GLN A 65 -0.53 8.88 13.44
C GLN A 65 -0.13 8.32 14.80
N LYS A 66 -0.01 6.99 14.92
CA LYS A 66 0.44 6.35 16.15
C LYS A 66 1.88 6.75 16.51
N ALA A 67 2.78 6.80 15.54
CA ALA A 67 4.15 7.24 15.75
C ALA A 67 4.23 8.72 16.16
N GLU A 68 3.43 9.58 15.53
CA GLU A 68 3.33 11.00 15.85
C GLU A 68 2.87 11.23 17.29
N ILE A 69 1.80 10.54 17.71
CA ILE A 69 1.30 10.59 19.09
C ILE A 69 2.35 10.09 20.09
N ILE A 70 3.07 9.00 19.78
CA ILE A 70 4.14 8.50 20.66
C ILE A 70 5.27 9.52 20.80
N ALA A 71 5.69 10.14 19.70
CA ALA A 71 6.73 11.18 19.73
C ALA A 71 6.30 12.41 20.54
N GLU A 72 5.03 12.81 20.43
CA GLU A 72 4.46 13.91 21.22
C GLU A 72 4.44 13.56 22.72
N ILE A 73 4.00 12.35 23.07
CA ILE A 73 4.02 11.85 24.45
C ILE A 73 5.45 11.84 24.99
N GLU A 74 6.41 11.34 24.22
CA GLU A 74 7.81 11.26 24.63
C GLU A 74 8.43 12.64 24.87
N LEU A 75 8.13 13.62 24.00
CA LEU A 75 8.72 14.94 24.06
C LEU A 75 8.10 15.81 25.17
N PHE A 76 6.78 15.76 25.36
CA PHE A 76 6.07 16.69 26.24
C PHE A 76 5.61 16.09 27.57
N TYR A 77 5.40 14.77 27.64
CA TYR A 77 4.74 14.14 28.78
C TYR A 77 5.62 13.17 29.58
N LEU A 78 6.84 12.84 29.11
CA LEU A 78 7.76 11.93 29.81
C LEU A 78 8.95 12.64 30.47
N LEU A 79 9.15 12.34 31.76
CA LEU A 79 10.33 12.79 32.52
C LEU A 79 11.62 12.09 32.01
N PRO A 80 12.80 12.72 32.17
CA PRO A 80 14.06 12.14 31.69
C PRO A 80 14.38 10.74 32.23
N HIS A 81 13.89 10.38 33.42
CA HIS A 81 14.07 9.03 33.96
C HIS A 81 13.11 8.01 33.32
N GLN A 82 11.91 8.42 32.90
CA GLN A 82 10.92 7.53 32.26
C GLN A 82 11.35 7.16 30.84
N ARG A 83 11.94 8.12 30.11
CA ARG A 83 12.53 7.88 28.78
C ARG A 83 13.70 6.89 28.77
N ARG A 84 14.38 6.75 29.92
CA ARG A 84 15.49 5.80 30.09
C ARG A 84 15.04 4.47 30.71
N TRP A 85 13.73 4.28 30.88
CA TRP A 85 13.24 3.04 31.46
C TRP A 85 13.19 1.95 30.40
N TYR A 86 14.18 1.04 30.46
CA TYR A 86 14.37 -0.04 29.48
C TYR A 86 13.13 -0.94 29.27
N ALA A 87 12.27 -1.06 30.30
CA ALA A 87 11.03 -1.83 30.20
C ALA A 87 10.01 -1.20 29.24
N TRP A 88 10.05 0.12 29.05
CA TRP A 88 9.13 0.87 28.17
C TRP A 88 9.81 1.31 26.87
N PHE A 89 11.11 1.62 26.92
CA PHE A 89 11.92 2.05 25.79
C PHE A 89 13.18 1.17 25.72
N PRO A 90 13.10 0.00 25.06
CA PRO A 90 14.26 -0.86 24.90
C PRO A 90 15.29 -0.17 24.00
N GLU A 91 16.56 -0.43 24.28
CA GLU A 91 17.68 0.13 23.49
C GLU A 91 17.70 -0.41 22.05
N VAL A 92 17.16 -1.62 21.82
CA VAL A 92 17.11 -2.28 20.51
C VAL A 92 15.71 -2.80 20.24
N ILE A 93 15.16 -2.50 19.06
CA ILE A 93 13.87 -3.01 18.58
C ILE A 93 14.12 -4.05 17.49
N HIS A 94 13.77 -5.30 17.75
CA HIS A 94 13.86 -6.36 16.74
C HIS A 94 12.64 -6.31 15.82
N TYR A 95 12.87 -6.06 14.53
CA TYR A 95 11.83 -6.12 13.50
C TYR A 95 12.13 -7.23 12.50
N TYR A 96 11.11 -8.01 12.15
CA TYR A 96 11.23 -9.01 11.10
C TYR A 96 11.00 -8.37 9.74
N ALA A 97 12.05 -8.33 8.91
CA ALA A 97 11.97 -7.88 7.52
C ALA A 97 12.39 -9.02 6.58
N SER A 98 11.63 -9.23 5.51
CA SER A 98 12.00 -10.16 4.44
C SER A 98 13.27 -9.65 3.75
N VAL A 99 14.29 -10.51 3.64
CA VAL A 99 15.56 -10.19 2.97
C VAL A 99 15.33 -9.68 1.55
N ASP A 100 14.46 -10.33 0.77
CA ASP A 100 14.21 -9.96 -0.63
C ASP A 100 13.54 -8.59 -0.75
N LYS A 101 12.49 -8.34 0.04
CA LYS A 101 11.80 -7.03 0.05
C LYS A 101 12.73 -5.91 0.48
N THR A 102 13.58 -6.17 1.48
CA THR A 102 14.57 -5.20 1.96
C THR A 102 15.59 -4.88 0.86
N ARG A 103 16.09 -5.90 0.14
CA ARG A 103 16.99 -5.71 -1.01
C ARG A 103 16.37 -4.86 -2.11
N GLU A 104 15.14 -5.17 -2.51
CA GLU A 104 14.41 -4.39 -3.52
C GLU A 104 14.26 -2.93 -3.10
N LYS A 105 13.85 -2.70 -1.84
CA LYS A 105 13.64 -1.35 -1.34
C LYS A 105 14.94 -0.54 -1.28
N ILE A 106 16.05 -1.14 -0.85
CA ILE A 106 17.35 -0.47 -0.81
C ILE A 106 17.81 -0.09 -2.22
N LYS A 107 17.67 -1.00 -3.20
CA LYS A 107 17.99 -0.70 -4.61
C LYS A 107 17.14 0.46 -5.14
N GLU A 108 15.85 0.46 -4.84
CA GLU A 108 14.93 1.56 -5.19
C GLU A 108 15.41 2.90 -4.59
N MET A 109 15.72 2.92 -3.29
CA MET A 109 16.20 4.14 -2.61
C MET A 109 17.54 4.63 -3.15
N ILE A 110 18.46 3.72 -3.50
CA ILE A 110 19.74 4.08 -4.14
C ILE A 110 19.46 4.72 -5.50
N SER A 111 18.58 4.13 -6.31
CA SER A 111 18.26 4.65 -7.65
C SER A 111 17.62 6.04 -7.61
N LYS A 112 16.86 6.34 -6.55
CA LYS A 112 16.22 7.65 -6.32
C LYS A 112 17.15 8.67 -5.66
N GLY A 113 18.36 8.28 -5.24
CA GLY A 113 19.26 9.14 -4.48
C GLY A 113 18.80 9.42 -3.04
N GLU A 114 17.84 8.63 -2.54
CA GLU A 114 17.22 8.75 -1.22
C GLU A 114 17.94 7.93 -0.15
N TRP A 115 18.97 7.14 -0.51
CA TRP A 115 19.73 6.30 0.40
C TRP A 115 20.76 7.09 1.26
N LYS A 116 20.24 8.02 2.07
CA LYS A 116 20.99 8.87 3.01
C LYS A 116 20.77 8.38 4.44
N THR A 117 21.83 8.31 5.24
CA THR A 117 21.76 7.92 6.65
C THR A 117 22.87 8.59 7.43
N GLU A 118 22.57 8.92 8.68
CA GLU A 118 23.50 9.54 9.62
C GLU A 118 24.50 8.52 10.20
N PHE A 119 24.27 7.23 9.96
CA PHE A 119 25.08 6.12 10.49
C PHE A 119 25.76 5.32 9.37
N PRO A 120 26.92 5.79 8.84
CA PRO A 120 27.60 5.16 7.72
C PRO A 120 28.04 3.72 7.99
N GLU A 121 28.46 3.40 9.22
CA GLU A 121 28.88 2.05 9.61
C GLU A 121 27.72 1.04 9.55
N LEU A 122 26.56 1.39 10.12
CA LEU A 122 25.36 0.54 10.08
C LEU A 122 24.88 0.31 8.65
N LYS A 123 24.99 1.33 7.80
CA LYS A 123 24.67 1.22 6.37
C LYS A 123 25.56 0.20 5.67
N GLN A 124 26.87 0.23 5.90
CA GLN A 124 27.77 -0.73 5.27
C GLN A 124 27.53 -2.15 5.79
N ASN A 125 27.32 -2.32 7.10
CA ASN A 125 27.00 -3.62 7.67
C ASN A 125 25.72 -4.21 7.06
N LEU A 126 24.68 -3.39 6.89
CA LEU A 126 23.42 -3.83 6.27
C LEU A 126 23.59 -4.24 4.80
N LEU A 127 24.39 -3.49 4.01
CA LEU A 127 24.67 -3.83 2.62
C LEU A 127 25.44 -5.15 2.51
N ASN A 128 26.41 -5.37 3.41
CA ASN A 128 27.20 -6.60 3.49
C ASN A 128 26.33 -7.81 3.86
N GLU A 129 25.51 -7.70 4.91
CA GLU A 129 24.58 -8.76 5.34
C GLU A 129 23.56 -9.10 4.25
N LEU A 130 23.06 -8.09 3.53
CA LEU A 130 22.12 -8.31 2.44
C LEU A 130 22.82 -8.71 1.14
N ALA A 131 24.15 -8.82 1.09
CA ALA A 131 24.92 -9.07 -0.12
C ALA A 131 24.50 -8.19 -1.31
N ILE A 132 24.10 -6.94 -1.03
CA ILE A 132 23.78 -5.95 -2.06
C ILE A 132 25.13 -5.38 -2.48
N GLN A 133 25.60 -5.74 -3.68
CA GLN A 133 26.66 -5.00 -4.32
C GLN A 133 26.19 -3.54 -4.40
N SER A 134 26.79 -2.66 -3.60
CA SER A 134 26.75 -1.22 -3.85
C SER A 134 27.07 -1.07 -5.32
N VAL A 135 26.18 -0.48 -6.12
CA VAL A 135 26.44 -0.25 -7.54
C VAL A 135 27.85 0.30 -7.64
N ASP A 136 28.68 -0.53 -8.24
CA ASP A 136 30.12 -0.56 -8.01
C ASP A 136 30.69 0.75 -8.56
N GLU A 137 31.52 1.42 -7.78
CA GLU A 137 32.30 2.57 -8.25
C GLU A 137 33.07 2.21 -9.52
N ASN A 138 33.41 0.92 -9.71
CA ASN A 138 33.95 0.38 -10.96
C ASN A 138 33.02 0.49 -12.16
N SER A 139 31.69 0.33 -11.99
CA SER A 139 30.72 0.51 -13.08
C SER A 139 30.73 1.96 -13.59
N LEU A 140 30.86 2.92 -12.67
CA LEU A 140 30.99 4.35 -12.98
C LEU A 140 32.35 4.67 -13.60
N GLN A 141 33.43 4.05 -13.14
CA GLN A 141 34.76 4.19 -13.74
C GLN A 141 34.83 3.57 -15.15
N GLN A 142 34.12 2.47 -15.39
CA GLN A 142 34.05 1.81 -16.69
C GLN A 142 33.25 2.64 -17.69
N LEU A 143 32.11 3.22 -17.28
CA LEU A 143 31.35 4.19 -18.06
C LEU A 143 32.16 5.48 -18.36
N LEU A 144 32.93 5.99 -17.38
CA LEU A 144 33.80 7.15 -17.58
C LEU A 144 34.92 6.87 -18.59
N LYS A 145 35.55 5.70 -18.53
CA LYS A 145 36.57 5.28 -19.51
C LYS A 145 35.97 5.13 -20.91
N GLU A 146 34.75 4.62 -21.02
CA GLU A 146 34.07 4.44 -22.31
C GLU A 146 33.71 5.79 -22.97
N ILE A 147 33.27 6.77 -22.17
CA ILE A 147 33.00 8.14 -22.65
C ILE A 147 34.30 8.84 -23.07
N GLN A 148 35.38 8.70 -22.30
CA GLN A 148 36.68 9.30 -22.63
C GLN A 148 37.35 8.67 -23.86
N SER A 149 37.03 7.41 -24.19
CA SER A 149 37.56 6.73 -25.38
C SER A 149 36.84 7.10 -26.70
N LYS A 150 35.67 7.74 -26.59
CA LYS A 150 34.84 8.16 -27.74
C LYS A 150 35.00 9.64 -28.07
N LEU A 151 35.92 10.33 -27.40
CA LEU A 151 36.32 11.72 -27.66
C LEU A 151 37.74 11.74 -28.24
#